data_AF-A0AA96VF88-F1
#
_entry.id   AF-A0AA96VF88-F1
#
_cell.length_a   1.000
_cell.length_b   1.000
_cell.length_c   1.000
_cell.angle_alpha   90.00
_cell.angle_beta   90.00
_cell.angle_gamma   90.00
#
_symmetry.space_group_name_H-M   'P 1'
#
loop_
_entity.id
_entity.type
_entity.pdbx_description
1 polymer ?
#
loop_
_entity_poly.entity_id
_entity_poly.type
_entity_poly.pdbx_seq_one_letter_code
_entity_poly.pdbx_strand_id
1 'polypeptide(L)'
;MNANYMLKCTTCNSLMRLRVQAGYYNWIPFAYECPECKVMCRGEVLINSQVSPVDKKGDVLDNLWNCKRIKDDEFDVDDVGYVIQLSTELYTDKMLKSAGSMHQIIHLSPHMQYAVSGAGEKSEQLQQFVKEFLTNIRPKSELYTSFWDLYEKSPTYLHKRKKELNLLSKKEKKHKKVNESDKISFLQDVVYRDIRESEYYNNIARKVLGQLETIRKKHYREYNELFSFVKKDYGSYVKKIYTVTSNFLNYYNYILPVMLNEIVGTFPIDEIKAKWGIAQTDFETIKKYYSDNYEDLKDLILIIILMNNISNRGKINKFHSEFYTQFPKVVEPVEEDLENFNNKIKNVGNRIKVLLFDESNNEFLKRIFDNEVRNSIDHRDYSYDANEQKISFQNKTDTKELYLIEFGCTLFYGFIYANILWDALMYIANESDLIEFK
;
A
#
# COMPACT_ATOMS: atom_id res chain seq x y z
N MET A 1 14.91 22.17 9.24
CA MET A 1 14.25 23.25 10.01
C MET A 1 12.95 22.70 10.57
N ASN A 2 12.64 22.94 11.84
CA ASN A 2 11.39 22.50 12.48
C ASN A 2 10.54 23.73 12.81
N ALA A 3 9.27 23.69 12.44
CA ALA A 3 8.27 24.65 12.90
C ALA A 3 7.61 24.12 14.19
N ASN A 4 7.18 25.02 15.07
CA ASN A 4 6.44 24.67 16.27
C ASN A 4 5.09 25.38 16.22
N TYR A 5 4.03 24.68 16.62
CA TYR A 5 2.71 25.26 16.76
C TYR A 5 2.08 24.81 18.08
N MET A 6 1.43 25.73 18.78
CA MET A 6 0.71 25.43 20.01
C MET A 6 -0.76 25.14 19.71
N LEU A 7 -1.25 24.01 20.22
CA LEU A 7 -2.63 23.58 20.15
C LEU A 7 -3.20 23.43 21.55
N LYS A 8 -4.49 23.72 21.70
CA LYS A 8 -5.23 23.47 22.94
C LYS A 8 -6.45 22.61 22.66
N CYS A 9 -6.63 21.55 23.45
CA CYS A 9 -7.83 20.75 23.40
C CYS A 9 -9.04 21.60 23.76
N THR A 10 -10.09 21.59 22.95
CA THR A 10 -11.30 22.39 23.20
C THR A 10 -12.16 21.83 24.34
N THR A 11 -11.96 20.56 24.70
CA THR A 11 -12.72 19.87 25.77
C THR A 11 -12.11 20.11 27.15
N CYS A 12 -10.83 19.75 27.34
CA CYS A 12 -10.19 19.80 28.67
C CYS A 12 -9.15 20.91 28.82
N ASN A 13 -8.95 21.75 27.78
CA ASN A 13 -7.99 22.85 27.78
C ASN A 13 -6.51 22.44 27.92
N SER A 14 -6.17 21.15 27.81
CA SER A 14 -4.78 20.68 27.81
C SER A 14 -3.98 21.27 26.63
N LEU A 15 -2.75 21.68 26.91
CA LEU A 15 -1.82 22.30 25.97
C LEU A 15 -0.91 21.26 25.33
N MET A 16 -0.80 21.34 24.00
CA MET A 16 -0.05 20.42 23.16
C MET A 16 0.87 21.22 22.24
N ARG A 17 2.12 20.79 22.08
CA ARG A 17 3.02 21.35 21.07
C ARG A 17 3.15 20.42 19.89
N LEU A 18 2.86 20.94 18.70
CA LEU A 18 3.09 20.27 17.43
C LEU A 18 4.45 20.69 16.87
N ARG A 19 5.39 19.74 16.77
CA ARG A 19 6.72 19.95 16.17
C ARG A 19 6.72 19.39 14.76
N VAL A 20 6.89 20.23 13.77
CA VAL A 20 6.73 19.86 12.37
C VAL A 20 8.05 20.00 11.64
N GLN A 21 8.55 18.89 11.10
CA GLN A 21 9.73 18.88 10.26
C GLN A 21 9.38 19.32 8.84
N ALA A 22 10.17 20.24 8.28
CA ALA A 22 10.07 20.60 6.86
C ALA A 22 10.39 19.39 5.96
N GLY A 23 9.60 19.22 4.90
CA GLY A 23 9.68 18.08 3.98
C GLY A 23 9.31 18.44 2.54
N TYR A 24 9.13 17.42 1.71
CA TYR A 24 8.80 17.53 0.29
C TYR A 24 7.30 17.49 0.02
N TYR A 25 6.47 17.28 1.03
CA TYR A 25 5.02 17.27 0.87
C TYR A 25 4.39 18.47 1.62
N ASN A 26 3.53 19.23 0.93
CA ASN A 26 2.99 20.51 1.47
C ASN A 26 2.03 20.35 2.64
N TRP A 27 1.37 19.21 2.72
CA TRP A 27 0.16 19.06 3.52
C TRP A 27 0.30 17.88 4.46
N ILE A 28 0.40 18.16 5.75
CA ILE A 28 0.61 17.14 6.77
C ILE A 28 -0.65 17.04 7.63
N PRO A 29 -1.52 16.05 7.38
CA PRO A 29 -2.59 15.75 8.31
C PRO A 29 -1.99 15.28 9.64
N PHE A 30 -2.72 15.44 10.73
CA PHE A 30 -2.36 14.86 12.01
C PHE A 30 -3.59 14.43 12.78
N ALA A 31 -3.43 13.38 13.60
CA ALA A 31 -4.45 12.89 14.51
C ALA A 31 -3.80 12.40 15.80
N TYR A 32 -4.43 12.69 16.94
CA TYR A 32 -4.00 12.19 18.25
C TYR A 32 -5.16 12.17 19.25
N GLU A 33 -5.04 11.38 20.31
CA GLU A 33 -5.96 11.44 21.45
C GLU A 33 -5.41 12.40 22.50
N CYS A 34 -6.21 13.36 22.93
CA CYS A 34 -5.81 14.22 24.04
C CYS A 34 -5.45 13.36 25.27
N PRO A 35 -4.22 13.46 25.82
CA PRO A 35 -3.77 12.59 26.90
C PRO A 35 -4.64 12.64 28.15
N GLU A 36 -5.22 13.80 28.42
CA GLU A 36 -6.02 14.09 29.62
C GLU A 36 -7.47 13.60 29.49
N CYS A 37 -8.18 13.94 28.39
CA CYS A 37 -9.61 13.62 28.23
C CYS A 37 -9.93 12.59 27.14
N LYS A 38 -8.92 12.06 26.44
CA LYS A 38 -9.02 11.04 25.39
C LYS A 38 -9.85 11.41 24.15
N VAL A 39 -10.28 12.66 24.02
CA VAL A 39 -10.95 13.14 22.80
C VAL A 39 -9.97 13.18 21.63
N MET A 40 -10.38 12.63 20.48
CA MET A 40 -9.64 12.69 19.22
C MET A 40 -9.50 14.13 18.72
N CYS A 41 -8.28 14.62 18.64
CA CYS A 41 -7.91 15.89 18.03
C CYS A 41 -7.34 15.63 16.63
N ARG A 42 -7.77 16.42 15.64
CA ARG A 42 -7.30 16.30 14.25
C ARG A 42 -7.06 17.67 13.64
N GLY A 43 -6.27 17.70 12.58
CA GLY A 43 -6.07 18.90 11.78
C GLY A 43 -5.03 18.69 10.70
N GLU A 44 -4.67 19.78 10.06
CA GLU A 44 -3.76 19.80 8.93
C GLU A 44 -2.74 20.92 9.09
N VAL A 45 -1.49 20.63 8.78
CA VAL A 45 -0.40 21.63 8.72
C VAL A 45 -0.01 21.86 7.26
N LEU A 46 0.01 23.13 6.86
CA LEU A 46 0.56 23.57 5.59
C LEU A 46 2.02 24.01 5.77
N ILE A 47 2.93 23.36 5.03
CA ILE A 47 4.34 23.75 4.95
C ILE A 47 4.66 24.06 3.49
N ASN A 48 5.48 25.09 3.26
CA ASN A 48 6.02 25.33 1.92
C ASN A 48 7.02 24.21 1.54
N SER A 49 6.62 23.33 0.62
CA SER A 49 7.47 22.29 0.02
C SER A 49 8.39 22.86 -1.04
N GLN A 50 9.46 22.11 -1.29
CA GLN A 50 10.40 22.31 -2.39
C GLN A 50 9.90 21.76 -3.74
N VAL A 51 8.83 20.94 -3.76
CA VAL A 51 8.38 20.18 -4.94
C VAL A 51 6.87 20.31 -5.18
N SER A 52 6.08 20.36 -4.12
CA SER A 52 4.62 20.45 -4.22
C SER A 52 4.20 21.90 -4.48
N PRO A 53 3.41 22.20 -5.53
CA PRO A 53 2.84 23.54 -5.71
C PRO A 53 1.94 23.91 -4.53
N VAL A 54 1.95 25.19 -4.15
CA VAL A 54 1.09 25.73 -3.08
C VAL A 54 -0.33 25.84 -3.64
N ASP A 55 -1.02 24.70 -3.75
CA ASP A 55 -2.36 24.62 -4.36
C ASP A 55 -3.44 25.26 -3.47
N LYS A 56 -3.14 25.49 -2.17
CA LYS A 56 -4.03 26.18 -1.24
C LYS A 56 -3.38 27.47 -0.72
N LYS A 57 -4.10 28.58 -0.89
CA LYS A 57 -3.95 29.77 -0.04
C LYS A 57 -4.79 29.52 1.21
N GLY A 58 -4.14 29.19 2.33
CA GLY A 58 -4.81 28.92 3.60
C GLY A 58 -3.91 29.26 4.78
N ASP A 59 -4.47 29.20 5.98
CA ASP A 59 -3.68 29.32 7.20
C ASP A 59 -2.74 28.11 7.35
N VAL A 60 -1.62 28.34 8.05
CA VAL A 60 -0.60 27.32 8.31
C VAL A 60 -1.16 26.10 9.07
N LEU A 61 -2.20 26.31 9.88
CA LEU A 61 -2.98 25.27 10.54
C LEU A 61 -4.43 25.41 10.11
N ASP A 62 -5.02 24.34 9.58
CA ASP A 62 -6.38 24.33 9.05
C ASP A 62 -7.11 23.03 9.43
N ASN A 63 -8.42 22.98 9.17
CA ASN A 63 -9.29 21.81 9.41
C ASN A 63 -9.19 21.24 10.83
N LEU A 64 -8.98 22.11 11.82
CA LEU A 64 -8.83 21.68 13.22
C LEU A 64 -10.15 21.15 13.79
N TRP A 65 -10.08 19.97 14.40
CA TRP A 65 -11.20 19.33 15.08
C TRP A 65 -10.83 18.98 16.52
N ASN A 66 -11.70 19.33 17.46
CA ASN A 66 -11.53 19.21 18.92
C ASN A 66 -10.25 19.85 19.50
N CYS A 67 -9.56 20.66 18.70
CA CYS A 67 -8.41 21.45 19.10
C CYS A 67 -8.45 22.81 18.41
N LYS A 68 -7.74 23.77 18.97
CA LYS A 68 -7.58 25.11 18.39
C LYS A 68 -6.14 25.58 18.50
N ARG A 69 -5.69 26.35 17.51
CA ARG A 69 -4.39 27.02 17.54
C ARG A 69 -4.40 28.11 18.62
N ILE A 70 -3.28 28.22 19.32
CA ILE A 70 -3.00 29.32 20.26
C ILE A 70 -1.78 30.08 19.75
N LYS A 71 -1.70 31.38 20.08
CA LYS A 71 -0.53 32.20 19.76
C LYS A 71 0.62 31.87 20.72
N ASP A 72 1.84 31.93 20.21
CA ASP A 72 3.02 31.48 20.94
C ASP A 72 3.37 32.37 22.16
N ASP A 73 2.78 33.56 22.26
CA ASP A 73 2.97 34.53 23.36
C ASP A 73 2.01 34.34 24.54
N GLU A 74 1.04 33.42 24.45
CA GLU A 74 0.01 33.24 25.49
C GLU A 74 0.44 32.33 26.67
N PHE A 75 1.53 31.55 26.53
CA PHE A 75 1.96 30.55 27.54
C PHE A 75 3.48 30.33 27.53
N ASP A 76 4.03 29.83 28.64
CA ASP A 76 5.42 29.37 28.70
C ASP A 76 5.54 28.00 28.02
N VAL A 77 6.70 27.72 27.41
CA VAL A 77 7.02 26.40 26.85
C VAL A 77 6.98 25.31 27.92
N ASP A 78 7.25 25.68 29.17
CA ASP A 78 7.19 24.78 30.32
C ASP A 78 5.74 24.44 30.75
N ASP A 79 4.73 25.20 30.30
CA ASP A 79 3.31 24.91 30.53
C ASP A 79 2.75 23.82 29.59
N VAL A 80 3.49 23.48 28.54
CA VAL A 80 3.09 22.46 27.57
C VAL A 80 3.24 21.08 28.22
N GLY A 81 2.16 20.30 28.28
CA GLY A 81 2.20 18.95 28.86
C GLY A 81 2.79 17.89 27.93
N TYR A 82 2.52 17.99 26.62
CA TYR A 82 2.84 16.94 25.66
C TYR A 82 3.24 17.49 24.29
N VAL A 83 3.93 16.66 23.52
CA VAL A 83 4.51 17.01 22.24
C VAL A 83 4.20 15.93 21.22
N ILE A 84 3.79 16.35 20.02
CA ILE A 84 3.62 15.50 18.86
C ILE A 84 4.62 15.93 17.81
N GLN A 85 5.31 14.96 17.23
CA GLN A 85 6.28 15.19 16.19
C GLN A 85 5.71 14.73 14.84
N LEU A 86 5.73 15.62 13.86
CA LEU A 86 5.28 15.38 12.50
C LEU A 86 6.47 15.46 11.53
N SER A 87 6.52 14.50 10.61
CA SER A 87 7.32 14.51 9.39
C SER A 87 6.48 13.80 8.34
N THR A 88 6.58 14.15 7.06
CA THR A 88 5.89 13.46 5.97
C THR A 88 6.64 12.23 5.45
N GLU A 89 7.96 12.22 5.58
CA GLU A 89 8.83 11.23 4.94
C GLU A 89 9.51 10.30 5.95
N LEU A 90 9.64 10.73 7.20
CA LEU A 90 10.36 10.00 8.23
C LEU A 90 9.40 9.50 9.29
N TYR A 91 9.75 8.37 9.91
CA TYR A 91 9.12 7.98 11.17
C TYR A 91 9.42 9.02 12.24
N THR A 92 8.47 9.18 13.15
CA THR A 92 8.57 10.12 14.26
C THR A 92 8.46 9.38 15.58
N ASP A 93 8.97 9.96 16.66
CA ASP A 93 8.57 9.49 17.98
C ASP A 93 7.04 9.56 18.08
N LYS A 94 6.46 8.54 18.73
CA LYS A 94 5.06 8.59 19.19
C LYS A 94 4.88 9.73 20.18
N MET A 95 3.65 9.98 20.63
CA MET A 95 3.39 11.11 21.52
C MET A 95 4.31 11.11 22.74
N LEU A 96 4.93 12.26 23.01
CA LEU A 96 5.89 12.43 24.11
C LEU A 96 5.32 13.34 25.18
N LYS A 97 5.74 13.13 26.43
CA LYS A 97 5.64 14.18 27.45
C LYS A 97 6.60 15.32 27.10
N SER A 98 6.17 16.54 27.34
CA SER A 98 7.04 17.70 27.18
C SER A 98 8.15 17.65 28.22
N ALA A 99 9.36 18.04 27.79
CA ALA A 99 10.47 18.31 28.70
C ALA A 99 10.76 19.82 28.73
N GLY A 100 9.72 20.62 28.49
CA GLY A 100 9.79 22.09 28.50
C GLY A 100 10.83 22.64 27.52
N SER A 101 11.56 23.64 28.01
CA SER A 101 12.70 24.27 27.32
C SER A 101 13.80 23.29 26.89
N MET A 102 14.03 22.21 27.63
CA MET A 102 15.07 21.20 27.35
C MET A 102 14.67 20.16 26.29
N HIS A 103 13.41 20.17 25.85
CA HIS A 103 12.88 19.11 25.00
C HIS A 103 13.62 18.96 23.66
N GLN A 104 14.17 20.03 23.07
CA GLN A 104 14.91 19.91 21.82
C GLN A 104 16.27 19.21 21.97
N ILE A 105 16.85 19.25 23.17
CA ILE A 105 18.12 18.60 23.51
C ILE A 105 17.88 17.11 23.80
N ILE A 106 16.77 16.80 24.48
CA ILE A 106 16.40 15.44 24.87
C ILE A 106 15.78 14.67 23.71
N HIS A 107 14.91 15.33 22.92
CA HIS A 107 14.17 14.74 21.81
C HIS A 107 14.56 15.38 20.49
N LEU A 108 15.43 14.67 19.79
CA LEU A 108 15.94 15.04 18.46
C LEU A 108 14.81 15.16 17.43
N SER A 109 15.03 15.94 16.37
CA SER A 109 14.14 15.94 15.21
C SER A 109 14.19 14.60 14.47
N PRO A 110 13.16 14.22 13.69
CA PRO A 110 13.19 12.96 12.93
C PRO A 110 14.43 12.86 12.03
N HIS A 111 14.80 13.96 11.36
CA HIS A 111 16.02 14.03 10.55
C HIS A 111 17.30 13.79 11.37
N MET A 112 17.42 14.42 12.54
CA MET A 112 18.56 14.20 13.43
C MET A 112 18.58 12.76 13.97
N GLN A 113 17.41 12.17 14.28
CA GLN A 113 17.30 10.78 14.70
C GLN A 113 17.84 9.83 13.64
N TYR A 114 17.47 10.03 12.37
CA TYR A 114 17.98 9.24 11.25
C TYR A 114 19.49 9.45 11.04
N ALA A 115 19.99 10.67 11.23
CA ALA A 115 21.42 10.96 11.10
C ALA A 115 22.26 10.25 12.18
N VAL A 116 21.82 10.26 13.44
CA VAL A 116 22.57 9.66 14.56
C VAL A 116 22.39 8.15 14.68
N SER A 117 21.35 7.56 14.08
CA SER A 117 21.11 6.11 14.11
C SER A 117 22.01 5.32 13.15
N GLY A 118 22.94 5.98 12.46
CA GLY A 118 23.76 5.38 11.42
C GLY A 118 23.05 5.22 10.07
N ALA A 119 21.82 5.75 9.93
CA ALA A 119 21.04 5.72 8.71
C ALA A 119 21.25 6.98 7.82
N GLY A 120 22.36 7.71 8.01
CA GLY A 120 22.64 8.96 7.29
C GLY A 120 22.60 8.83 5.77
N GLU A 121 23.37 7.89 5.19
CA GLU A 121 23.38 7.64 3.74
C GLU A 121 22.01 7.19 3.22
N LYS A 122 21.30 6.35 3.98
CA LYS A 122 19.94 5.92 3.65
C LYS A 122 18.94 7.07 3.73
N SER A 123 19.17 8.04 4.61
CA SER A 123 18.35 9.26 4.69
C SER A 123 18.46 10.07 3.40
N GLU A 124 19.66 10.24 2.84
CA GLU A 124 19.84 10.94 1.56
C GLU A 124 19.14 10.21 0.39
N GLN A 125 19.28 8.88 0.33
CA GLN A 125 18.57 8.06 -0.67
C GLN A 125 17.04 8.22 -0.55
N LEU A 126 16.53 8.23 0.68
CA LEU A 126 15.11 8.47 0.96
C LEU A 126 14.67 9.85 0.48
N GLN A 127 15.43 10.91 0.77
CA GLN A 127 15.13 12.27 0.31
C GLN A 127 15.14 12.38 -1.22
N GLN A 128 16.07 11.69 -1.90
CA GLN A 128 16.09 11.67 -3.37
C GLN A 128 14.88 10.93 -3.93
N PHE A 129 14.58 9.74 -3.40
CA PHE A 129 13.44 8.94 -3.87
C PHE A 129 12.12 9.70 -3.70
N VAL A 130 11.86 10.27 -2.52
CA VAL A 130 10.61 10.97 -2.25
C VAL A 130 10.45 12.20 -3.16
N LYS A 131 11.54 12.91 -3.45
CA LYS A 131 11.53 14.05 -4.37
C LYS A 131 11.12 13.62 -5.78
N GLU A 132 11.73 12.58 -6.32
CA GLU A 132 11.41 12.03 -7.64
C GLU A 132 9.98 11.51 -7.68
N PHE A 133 9.61 10.67 -6.71
CA PHE A 133 8.29 10.08 -6.60
C PHE A 133 7.18 11.14 -6.54
N LEU A 134 7.31 12.15 -5.66
CA LEU A 134 6.30 13.21 -5.53
C LEU A 134 6.21 14.11 -6.76
N THR A 135 7.33 14.33 -7.46
CA THR A 135 7.36 15.06 -8.73
C THR A 135 6.61 14.30 -9.82
N ASN A 136 6.65 12.97 -9.80
CA ASN A 136 6.05 12.12 -10.82
C ASN A 136 4.59 11.76 -10.53
N ILE A 137 4.26 11.35 -9.31
CA ILE A 137 2.93 10.79 -8.99
C ILE A 137 1.81 11.81 -9.17
N ARG A 138 2.04 13.08 -8.79
CA ARG A 138 1.02 14.14 -8.78
C ARG A 138 0.54 14.54 -10.18
N PRO A 139 1.41 14.97 -11.12
CA PRO A 139 0.94 15.35 -12.46
C PRO A 139 0.44 14.15 -13.27
N LYS A 140 0.80 12.93 -12.89
CA LYS A 140 0.46 11.71 -13.65
C LYS A 140 -0.75 10.96 -13.08
N SER A 141 -1.23 11.30 -11.88
CA SER A 141 -2.41 10.66 -11.27
C SER A 141 -3.67 10.85 -12.12
N GLU A 142 -3.90 12.07 -12.62
CA GLU A 142 -5.00 12.37 -13.55
C GLU A 142 -4.84 11.63 -14.88
N LEU A 143 -3.61 11.51 -15.38
CA LEU A 143 -3.34 10.75 -16.59
C LEU A 143 -3.70 9.28 -16.40
N TYR A 144 -3.34 8.69 -15.26
CA TYR A 144 -3.62 7.29 -14.93
C TYR A 144 -5.10 6.96 -14.96
N THR A 145 -5.92 7.74 -14.25
CA THR A 145 -7.37 7.54 -14.24
C THR A 145 -7.98 7.80 -15.60
N SER A 146 -7.53 8.83 -16.31
CA SER A 146 -8.00 9.11 -17.67
C SER A 146 -7.67 8.00 -18.66
N PHE A 147 -6.48 7.37 -18.57
CA PHE A 147 -6.11 6.26 -19.46
C PHE A 147 -6.98 5.04 -19.21
N TRP A 148 -7.30 4.76 -17.95
CA TRP A 148 -8.23 3.69 -17.60
C TRP A 148 -9.65 3.97 -18.10
N ASP A 149 -10.16 5.18 -17.90
CA ASP A 149 -11.48 5.57 -18.43
C ASP A 149 -11.54 5.46 -19.96
N LEU A 150 -10.49 5.91 -20.65
CA LEU A 150 -10.38 5.78 -22.10
C LEU A 150 -10.30 4.32 -22.53
N TYR A 151 -9.63 3.46 -21.76
CA TYR A 151 -9.61 2.02 -22.00
C TYR A 151 -11.00 1.39 -21.87
N GLU A 152 -11.72 1.64 -20.77
CA GLU A 152 -13.04 1.03 -20.54
C GLU A 152 -14.14 1.61 -21.44
N LYS A 153 -14.12 2.93 -21.70
CA LYS A 153 -15.27 3.65 -22.25
C LYS A 153 -15.04 4.20 -23.66
N SER A 154 -13.79 4.42 -24.08
CA SER A 154 -13.49 5.13 -25.33
C SER A 154 -12.15 4.72 -25.98
N PRO A 155 -12.00 3.47 -26.43
CA PRO A 155 -10.70 2.94 -26.90
C PRO A 155 -10.08 3.68 -28.09
N THR A 156 -10.89 4.32 -28.93
CA THR A 156 -10.43 5.12 -30.07
C THR A 156 -9.60 6.34 -29.61
N TYR A 157 -10.02 6.97 -28.51
CA TYR A 157 -9.33 8.10 -27.92
C TYR A 157 -8.10 7.67 -27.11
N LEU A 158 -8.08 6.46 -26.55
CA LEU A 158 -6.90 5.90 -25.89
C LEU A 158 -5.69 5.88 -26.83
N HIS A 159 -5.83 5.34 -28.05
CA HIS A 159 -4.73 5.27 -29.00
C HIS A 159 -4.20 6.66 -29.39
N LYS A 160 -5.11 7.62 -29.64
CA LYS A 160 -4.74 9.01 -29.93
C LYS A 160 -3.94 9.62 -28.78
N ARG A 161 -4.42 9.46 -27.54
CA ARG A 161 -3.78 9.98 -26.33
C ARG A 161 -2.40 9.37 -26.10
N LYS A 162 -2.26 8.04 -26.26
CA LYS A 162 -0.95 7.36 -26.19
C LYS A 162 0.03 7.87 -27.24
N LYS A 163 -0.45 8.15 -28.46
CA LYS A 163 0.38 8.71 -29.55
C LYS A 163 0.90 10.10 -29.20
N GLU A 164 0.04 10.99 -28.70
CA GLU A 164 0.41 12.35 -28.28
C GLU A 164 1.50 12.35 -27.20
N LEU A 165 1.45 11.38 -26.28
CA LEU A 165 2.37 11.26 -25.16
C LEU A 165 3.55 10.30 -25.42
N ASN A 166 3.72 9.81 -26.65
CA ASN A 166 4.77 8.85 -27.04
C ASN A 166 4.76 7.51 -26.28
N LEU A 167 3.60 7.07 -25.78
CA LEU A 167 3.41 5.85 -24.96
C LEU A 167 2.99 4.62 -25.79
N LEU A 168 2.99 4.70 -27.11
CA LEU A 168 2.70 3.53 -27.96
C LEU A 168 3.81 2.49 -27.87
N SER A 169 3.43 1.23 -27.69
CA SER A 169 4.34 0.09 -27.71
C SER A 169 5.00 -0.07 -29.08
N LYS A 170 6.09 -0.84 -29.15
CA LYS A 170 6.75 -1.16 -30.43
C LYS A 170 5.81 -1.87 -31.40
N LYS A 171 4.87 -2.69 -30.91
CA LYS A 171 3.86 -3.38 -31.73
C LYS A 171 2.81 -2.39 -32.25
N GLU A 172 2.33 -1.50 -31.39
CA GLU A 172 1.35 -0.45 -31.76
C GLU A 172 1.90 0.52 -32.82
N LYS A 173 3.16 0.95 -32.69
CA LYS A 173 3.81 1.84 -33.66
C LYS A 173 3.94 1.23 -35.07
N LYS A 174 3.98 -0.10 -35.17
CA LYS A 174 4.13 -0.83 -36.44
C LYS A 174 2.79 -1.19 -37.10
N HIS A 175 1.65 -0.70 -36.59
CA HIS A 175 0.30 -0.99 -37.10
C HIS A 175 0.01 -2.50 -37.29
N LYS A 176 0.52 -3.34 -36.38
CA LYS A 176 0.15 -4.76 -36.29
C LYS A 176 -1.10 -4.92 -35.43
N LYS A 177 -1.78 -6.08 -35.53
CA LYS A 177 -2.78 -6.52 -34.52
C LYS A 177 -2.19 -6.30 -33.13
N VAL A 178 -2.93 -5.57 -32.27
CA VAL A 178 -2.52 -5.19 -30.92
C VAL A 178 -3.36 -6.02 -29.95
N ASN A 179 -2.73 -6.75 -29.03
CA ASN A 179 -3.44 -7.52 -28.01
C ASN A 179 -4.00 -6.60 -26.92
N GLU A 180 -4.98 -7.08 -26.13
CA GLU A 180 -5.52 -6.29 -25.01
C GLU A 180 -4.45 -5.84 -24.02
N SER A 181 -3.47 -6.71 -23.72
CA SER A 181 -2.32 -6.38 -22.87
C SER A 181 -1.43 -5.28 -23.45
N ASP A 182 -1.23 -5.22 -24.78
CA ASP A 182 -0.47 -4.14 -25.41
C ASP A 182 -1.17 -2.78 -25.26
N LYS A 183 -2.52 -2.77 -25.19
CA LYS A 183 -3.28 -1.53 -25.02
C LYS A 183 -3.02 -0.88 -23.68
N ILE A 184 -2.92 -1.67 -22.61
CA ILE A 184 -2.89 -1.16 -21.23
C ILE A 184 -1.61 -1.41 -20.45
N SER A 185 -0.72 -2.33 -20.85
CA SER A 185 0.46 -2.75 -20.07
C SER A 185 1.32 -1.59 -19.52
N PHE A 186 1.40 -0.48 -20.24
CA PHE A 186 2.12 0.74 -19.85
C PHE A 186 1.54 1.45 -18.61
N LEU A 187 0.29 1.16 -18.24
CA LEU A 187 -0.51 1.97 -17.31
C LEU A 187 0.15 2.12 -15.94
N GLN A 188 0.65 1.03 -15.35
CA GLN A 188 1.33 1.08 -14.05
C GLN A 188 2.63 1.90 -14.11
N ASP A 189 3.38 1.85 -15.22
CA ASP A 189 4.60 2.65 -15.42
C ASP A 189 4.34 4.13 -15.64
N VAL A 190 3.12 4.53 -16.00
CA VAL A 190 2.79 5.96 -16.10
C VAL A 190 3.03 6.63 -14.75
N VAL A 191 2.56 6.03 -13.66
CA VAL A 191 2.60 6.67 -12.33
C VAL A 191 3.64 6.05 -11.41
N TYR A 192 3.74 4.73 -11.40
CA TYR A 192 4.45 3.99 -10.36
C TYR A 192 5.83 3.49 -10.77
N ARG A 193 6.36 4.01 -11.89
CA ARG A 193 7.69 3.63 -12.39
C ARG A 193 8.76 3.70 -11.32
N ASP A 194 8.82 4.77 -10.54
CA ASP A 194 9.86 4.95 -9.52
C ASP A 194 9.83 3.82 -8.47
N ILE A 195 8.62 3.35 -8.09
CA ILE A 195 8.48 2.19 -7.19
C ILE A 195 8.84 0.90 -7.93
N ARG A 196 8.36 0.71 -9.17
CA ARG A 196 8.55 -0.52 -9.94
C ARG A 196 9.99 -0.75 -10.41
N GLU A 197 10.75 0.31 -10.60
CA GLU A 197 12.17 0.26 -10.95
C GLU A 197 13.07 0.08 -9.71
N SER A 198 12.53 0.23 -8.50
CA SER A 198 13.28 0.00 -7.26
C SER A 198 13.78 -1.44 -7.12
N GLU A 199 14.91 -1.61 -6.45
CA GLU A 199 15.44 -2.94 -6.14
C GLU A 199 14.44 -3.76 -5.30
N TYR A 200 13.77 -3.09 -4.37
CA TYR A 200 12.73 -3.67 -3.52
C TYR A 200 11.62 -4.35 -4.34
N TYR A 201 10.99 -3.63 -5.28
CA TYR A 201 9.97 -4.21 -6.14
C TYR A 201 10.52 -5.36 -6.98
N ASN A 202 11.66 -5.14 -7.64
CA ASN A 202 12.28 -6.12 -8.52
C ASN A 202 12.62 -7.44 -7.81
N ASN A 203 13.08 -7.37 -6.55
CA ASN A 203 13.40 -8.56 -5.76
C ASN A 203 12.17 -9.41 -5.44
N ILE A 204 11.01 -8.80 -5.22
CA ILE A 204 9.75 -9.52 -4.99
C ILE A 204 9.17 -10.01 -6.33
N ALA A 205 9.09 -9.14 -7.33
CA ALA A 205 8.53 -9.43 -8.65
C ALA A 205 9.27 -10.60 -9.33
N ARG A 206 10.61 -10.67 -9.21
CA ARG A 206 11.43 -11.74 -9.80
C ARG A 206 11.01 -13.14 -9.34
N LYS A 207 10.51 -13.31 -8.12
CA LYS A 207 10.03 -14.61 -7.62
C LYS A 207 8.81 -15.08 -8.41
N VAL A 208 7.80 -14.21 -8.54
CA VAL A 208 6.54 -14.53 -9.24
C VAL A 208 6.75 -14.62 -10.75
N LEU A 209 7.45 -13.66 -11.35
CA LEU A 209 7.71 -13.63 -12.79
C LEU A 209 8.68 -14.74 -13.22
N GLY A 210 9.69 -15.05 -12.41
CA GLY A 210 10.60 -16.17 -12.66
C GLY A 210 9.91 -17.52 -12.55
N GLN A 211 8.94 -17.66 -11.63
CA GLN A 211 8.05 -18.82 -11.56
C GLN A 211 7.22 -18.97 -12.85
N LEU A 212 6.58 -17.89 -13.32
CA LEU A 212 5.84 -17.89 -14.60
C LEU A 212 6.72 -18.23 -15.80
N GLU A 213 7.94 -17.68 -15.86
CA GLU A 213 8.89 -17.98 -16.92
C GLU A 213 9.29 -19.47 -16.89
N THR A 214 9.49 -20.03 -15.70
CA THR A 214 9.79 -21.45 -15.51
C THR A 214 8.62 -22.33 -15.93
N ILE A 215 7.39 -22.00 -15.52
CA ILE A 215 6.16 -22.68 -15.94
C ILE A 215 6.06 -22.69 -17.47
N ARG A 216 6.22 -21.51 -18.10
CA ARG A 216 6.15 -21.39 -19.56
C ARG A 216 7.19 -22.27 -20.25
N LYS A 217 8.44 -22.26 -19.78
CA LYS A 217 9.56 -23.01 -20.41
C LYS A 217 9.45 -24.52 -20.21
N LYS A 218 9.07 -24.98 -19.01
CA LYS A 218 9.12 -26.41 -18.63
C LYS A 218 7.75 -27.11 -18.72
N HIS A 219 6.66 -26.37 -18.58
CA HIS A 219 5.29 -26.89 -18.49
C HIS A 219 4.37 -26.15 -19.47
N TYR A 220 4.79 -25.98 -20.73
CA TYR A 220 4.09 -25.18 -21.73
C TYR A 220 2.62 -25.55 -21.94
N ARG A 221 2.27 -26.85 -21.88
CA ARG A 221 0.87 -27.30 -21.98
C ARG A 221 0.03 -26.73 -20.85
N GLU A 222 0.50 -26.86 -19.62
CA GLU A 222 -0.17 -26.33 -18.41
C GLU A 222 -0.20 -24.80 -18.41
N TYR A 223 0.82 -24.15 -18.96
CA TYR A 223 0.83 -22.71 -19.18
C TYR A 223 -0.31 -22.26 -20.11
N ASN A 224 -0.59 -23.01 -21.19
CA ASN A 224 -1.71 -22.70 -22.09
C ASN A 224 -3.07 -22.91 -21.42
N GLU A 225 -3.19 -23.88 -20.51
CA GLU A 225 -4.39 -24.06 -19.69
C GLU A 225 -4.58 -22.89 -18.71
N LEU A 226 -3.50 -22.44 -18.05
CA LEU A 226 -3.50 -21.25 -17.19
C LEU A 226 -3.90 -20.00 -17.98
N PHE A 227 -3.33 -19.80 -19.17
CA PHE A 227 -3.72 -18.72 -20.07
C PHE A 227 -5.21 -18.79 -20.42
N SER A 228 -5.72 -19.98 -20.77
CA SER A 228 -7.13 -20.15 -21.12
C SER A 228 -8.05 -19.82 -19.94
N PHE A 229 -7.64 -20.18 -18.72
CA PHE A 229 -8.33 -19.80 -17.49
C PHE A 229 -8.33 -18.27 -17.29
N VAL A 230 -7.17 -17.63 -17.34
CA VAL A 230 -7.04 -16.16 -17.17
C VAL A 230 -7.83 -15.41 -18.24
N LYS A 231 -7.80 -15.88 -19.49
CA LYS A 231 -8.44 -15.22 -20.64
C LYS A 231 -9.96 -15.06 -20.47
N LYS A 232 -10.63 -15.98 -19.78
CA LYS A 232 -12.10 -15.93 -19.58
C LYS A 232 -12.53 -14.68 -18.81
N ASP A 233 -11.78 -14.31 -17.77
CA ASP A 233 -12.11 -13.20 -16.86
C ASP A 233 -11.05 -12.08 -16.85
N TYR A 234 -10.20 -12.01 -17.87
CA TYR A 234 -9.06 -11.07 -17.93
C TYR A 234 -9.44 -9.62 -17.61
N GLY A 235 -10.51 -9.11 -18.22
CA GLY A 235 -10.97 -7.74 -17.97
C GLY A 235 -11.37 -7.49 -16.51
N SER A 236 -11.98 -8.48 -15.86
CA SER A 236 -12.36 -8.41 -14.43
C SER A 236 -11.14 -8.40 -13.52
N TYR A 237 -10.14 -9.26 -13.79
CA TYR A 237 -8.90 -9.30 -13.03
C TYR A 237 -8.10 -8.00 -13.16
N VAL A 238 -7.93 -7.50 -14.38
CA VAL A 238 -7.23 -6.24 -14.64
C VAL A 238 -7.94 -5.08 -13.94
N LYS A 239 -9.28 -5.04 -13.98
CA LYS A 239 -10.07 -4.00 -13.31
C LYS A 239 -9.85 -3.99 -11.80
N LYS A 240 -9.85 -5.14 -11.14
CA LYS A 240 -9.59 -5.25 -9.69
C LYS A 240 -8.18 -4.77 -9.33
N ILE A 241 -7.17 -5.18 -10.09
CA ILE A 241 -5.81 -4.70 -9.89
C ILE A 241 -5.73 -3.19 -10.10
N TYR A 242 -6.37 -2.66 -11.14
CA TYR A 242 -6.47 -1.22 -11.37
C TYR A 242 -7.13 -0.52 -10.18
N THR A 243 -8.23 -1.03 -9.63
CA THR A 243 -8.90 -0.46 -8.46
C THR A 243 -7.93 -0.35 -7.28
N VAL A 244 -7.26 -1.44 -6.91
CA VAL A 244 -6.27 -1.47 -5.81
C VAL A 244 -5.15 -0.45 -6.04
N THR A 245 -4.58 -0.43 -7.24
CA THR A 245 -3.49 0.49 -7.59
C THR A 245 -3.95 1.93 -7.72
N SER A 246 -5.18 2.21 -8.13
CA SER A 246 -5.78 3.55 -8.13
C SER A 246 -6.08 4.05 -6.72
N ASN A 247 -6.53 3.16 -5.82
CA ASN A 247 -6.79 3.49 -4.42
C ASN A 247 -5.53 3.98 -3.72
N PHE A 248 -4.35 3.49 -4.11
CA PHE A 248 -3.07 3.95 -3.57
C PHE A 248 -2.87 5.46 -3.74
N LEU A 249 -3.39 6.08 -4.81
CA LEU A 249 -3.36 7.54 -4.99
C LEU A 249 -4.06 8.30 -3.87
N ASN A 250 -4.99 7.66 -3.16
CA ASN A 250 -5.78 8.28 -2.09
C ASN A 250 -5.13 8.14 -0.70
N TYR A 251 -4.15 7.24 -0.54
CA TYR A 251 -3.58 6.97 0.78
C TYR A 251 -2.06 6.88 0.86
N TYR A 252 -1.33 6.96 -0.26
CA TYR A 252 0.14 6.87 -0.25
C TYR A 252 0.78 7.90 0.70
N ASN A 253 0.19 9.09 0.81
CA ASN A 253 0.69 10.17 1.67
C ASN A 253 0.55 9.85 3.16
N TYR A 254 -0.44 9.04 3.55
CA TYR A 254 -0.65 8.60 4.94
C TYR A 254 0.35 7.53 5.39
N ILE A 255 0.92 6.79 4.44
CA ILE A 255 1.89 5.72 4.71
C ILE A 255 3.25 6.00 4.07
N LEU A 256 3.52 7.25 3.69
CA LEU A 256 4.72 7.62 2.95
C LEU A 256 6.02 7.22 3.68
N PRO A 257 6.18 7.42 5.01
CA PRO A 257 7.37 6.94 5.71
C PRO A 257 7.55 5.42 5.64
N VAL A 258 6.44 4.68 5.65
CA VAL A 258 6.46 3.21 5.53
C VAL A 258 6.91 2.79 4.15
N MET A 259 6.33 3.35 3.10
CA MET A 259 6.74 3.08 1.73
C MET A 259 8.24 3.34 1.54
N LEU A 260 8.71 4.50 2.01
CA LEU A 260 10.10 4.90 1.87
C LEU A 260 11.05 3.97 2.65
N ASN A 261 10.66 3.55 3.86
CA ASN A 261 11.44 2.60 4.64
C ASN A 261 11.58 1.26 3.95
N GLU A 262 10.50 0.71 3.38
CA GLU A 262 10.53 -0.57 2.68
C GLU A 262 11.39 -0.50 1.40
N ILE A 263 11.26 0.57 0.63
CA ILE A 263 12.02 0.76 -0.63
C ILE A 263 13.52 0.92 -0.37
N VAL A 264 13.90 1.74 0.62
CA VAL A 264 15.30 2.05 0.93
C VAL A 264 15.93 1.03 1.90
N GLY A 265 15.11 0.29 2.64
CA GLY A 265 15.55 -0.63 3.68
C GLY A 265 16.19 0.09 4.87
N THR A 266 15.61 1.19 5.34
CA THR A 266 16.24 2.06 6.34
C THR A 266 16.33 1.39 7.72
N PHE A 267 15.22 0.91 8.25
CA PHE A 267 15.11 0.28 9.55
C PHE A 267 14.30 -1.02 9.50
N PRO A 268 14.69 -2.05 10.29
CA PRO A 268 13.81 -3.17 10.58
C PRO A 268 12.61 -2.71 11.41
N ILE A 269 11.39 -2.97 10.94
CA ILE A 269 10.15 -2.52 11.59
C ILE A 269 10.04 -3.04 13.03
N ASP A 270 10.45 -4.28 13.28
CA ASP A 270 10.39 -4.91 14.61
C ASP A 270 11.25 -4.17 15.65
N GLU A 271 12.31 -3.48 15.23
CA GLU A 271 13.19 -2.73 16.13
C GLU A 271 12.61 -1.35 16.50
N ILE A 272 11.79 -0.76 15.63
CA ILE A 272 11.33 0.62 15.79
C ILE A 272 9.86 0.76 16.19
N LYS A 273 9.00 -0.23 15.90
CA LYS A 273 7.53 -0.14 16.02
C LYS A 273 6.99 0.22 17.39
N ALA A 274 7.71 -0.13 18.44
CA ALA A 274 7.30 0.20 19.80
C ALA A 274 7.48 1.70 20.11
N LYS A 275 8.54 2.32 19.59
CA LYS A 275 8.93 3.70 19.92
C LYS A 275 8.47 4.71 18.86
N TRP A 276 8.54 4.33 17.59
CA TRP A 276 8.28 5.20 16.46
C TRP A 276 6.94 4.89 15.81
N GLY A 277 6.38 5.90 15.16
CA GLY A 277 5.07 5.87 14.54
C GLY A 277 4.97 6.68 13.26
N ILE A 278 3.76 6.76 12.73
CA ILE A 278 3.36 7.65 11.62
C ILE A 278 2.30 8.62 12.13
N ALA A 279 2.72 9.79 12.58
CA ALA A 279 1.79 10.77 13.17
C ALA A 279 0.88 11.46 12.15
N GLN A 280 1.07 11.23 10.84
CA GLN A 280 0.23 11.85 9.81
C GLN A 280 -1.11 11.14 9.61
N THR A 281 -1.31 9.98 10.22
CA THR A 281 -2.54 9.20 10.04
C THR A 281 -2.93 8.46 11.30
N ASP A 282 -4.11 7.87 11.27
CA ASP A 282 -4.59 6.96 12.30
C ASP A 282 -5.20 5.71 11.65
N PHE A 283 -5.40 4.66 12.46
CA PHE A 283 -5.96 3.41 11.97
C PHE A 283 -7.34 3.61 11.32
N GLU A 284 -8.17 4.47 11.90
CA GLU A 284 -9.51 4.78 11.42
C GLU A 284 -9.51 5.33 9.98
N THR A 285 -8.49 6.11 9.62
CA THR A 285 -8.31 6.72 8.30
C THR A 285 -7.93 5.68 7.25
N ILE A 286 -7.05 4.72 7.59
CA ILE A 286 -6.44 3.84 6.58
C ILE A 286 -7.04 2.44 6.49
N LYS A 287 -7.80 1.98 7.51
CA LYS A 287 -8.34 0.61 7.55
C LYS A 287 -9.27 0.26 6.38
N LYS A 288 -10.00 1.24 5.84
CA LYS A 288 -10.91 1.01 4.71
C LYS A 288 -10.13 0.56 3.47
N TYR A 289 -8.99 1.19 3.19
CA TYR A 289 -8.17 0.81 2.03
C TYR A 289 -7.65 -0.62 2.14
N TYR A 290 -7.35 -1.09 3.36
CA TYR A 290 -6.96 -2.48 3.56
C TYR A 290 -8.11 -3.42 3.22
N SER A 291 -9.30 -3.14 3.76
CA SER A 291 -10.49 -3.93 3.50
C SER A 291 -10.84 -3.98 2.02
N ASP A 292 -10.90 -2.81 1.37
CA ASP A 292 -11.23 -2.71 -0.06
C ASP A 292 -10.17 -3.45 -0.92
N ASN A 293 -8.88 -3.26 -0.63
CA ASN A 293 -7.81 -3.93 -1.38
C ASN A 293 -7.84 -5.45 -1.18
N TYR A 294 -8.11 -5.91 0.04
CA TYR A 294 -8.26 -7.34 0.34
C TYR A 294 -9.42 -7.94 -0.48
N GLU A 295 -10.56 -7.24 -0.54
CA GLU A 295 -11.75 -7.70 -1.27
C GLU A 295 -11.52 -7.81 -2.79
N ASP A 296 -10.74 -6.90 -3.37
CA ASP A 296 -10.36 -6.98 -4.79
C ASP A 296 -9.29 -8.06 -5.05
N LEU A 297 -8.26 -8.14 -4.22
CA LEU A 297 -7.13 -9.06 -4.41
C LEU A 297 -7.49 -10.52 -4.17
N LYS A 298 -8.45 -10.82 -3.29
CA LYS A 298 -8.83 -12.21 -2.96
C LYS A 298 -9.32 -13.00 -4.18
N ASP A 299 -9.86 -12.31 -5.18
CA ASP A 299 -10.40 -12.97 -6.37
C ASP A 299 -9.31 -13.41 -7.36
N LEU A 300 -8.07 -12.94 -7.16
CA LEU A 300 -6.89 -13.37 -7.92
C LEU A 300 -6.12 -14.50 -7.24
N ILE A 301 -6.51 -14.93 -6.03
CA ILE A 301 -5.84 -16.00 -5.26
C ILE A 301 -5.69 -17.28 -6.07
N LEU A 302 -6.74 -17.66 -6.80
CA LEU A 302 -6.73 -18.90 -7.57
C LEU A 302 -5.63 -18.90 -8.63
N ILE A 303 -5.35 -17.77 -9.29
CA ILE A 303 -4.28 -17.68 -10.30
C ILE A 303 -2.94 -18.09 -9.68
N ILE A 304 -2.62 -17.63 -8.48
CA ILE A 304 -1.39 -18.01 -7.78
C ILE A 304 -1.40 -19.47 -7.33
N ILE A 305 -2.54 -19.98 -6.86
CA ILE A 305 -2.67 -21.42 -6.53
C ILE A 305 -2.37 -22.27 -7.77
N LEU A 306 -2.95 -21.93 -8.93
CA LEU A 306 -2.69 -22.65 -10.18
C LEU A 306 -1.22 -22.57 -10.60
N MET A 307 -0.58 -21.40 -10.46
CA MET A 307 0.86 -21.26 -10.70
C MET A 307 1.69 -22.14 -9.78
N ASN A 308 1.35 -22.22 -8.48
CA ASN A 308 2.03 -23.10 -7.53
C ASN A 308 1.81 -24.58 -7.88
N ASN A 309 0.60 -24.94 -8.29
CA ASN A 309 0.28 -26.29 -8.75
C ASN A 309 1.19 -26.74 -9.89
N ILE A 310 1.33 -25.90 -10.91
CA ILE A 310 2.19 -26.23 -12.04
C ILE A 310 3.66 -26.28 -11.60
N SER A 311 4.11 -25.32 -10.78
CA SER A 311 5.51 -25.20 -10.40
C SER A 311 6.00 -26.34 -9.51
N ASN A 312 5.17 -26.75 -8.53
CA ASN A 312 5.57 -27.72 -7.51
C ASN A 312 5.19 -29.16 -7.90
N ARG A 313 4.14 -29.32 -8.72
CA ARG A 313 3.51 -30.63 -9.01
C ARG A 313 3.36 -30.92 -10.50
N GLY A 314 3.73 -29.98 -11.38
CA GLY A 314 3.80 -30.15 -12.82
C GLY A 314 2.46 -30.17 -13.56
N LYS A 315 1.34 -29.98 -12.86
CA LYS A 315 -0.02 -29.97 -13.42
C LYS A 315 -0.87 -28.89 -12.77
N ILE A 316 -1.69 -28.19 -13.56
CA ILE A 316 -2.50 -27.05 -13.11
C ILE A 316 -3.56 -27.45 -12.09
N ASN A 317 -4.14 -28.63 -12.24
CA ASN A 317 -5.22 -29.14 -11.40
C ASN A 317 -4.75 -30.08 -10.28
N LYS A 318 -3.45 -30.30 -10.10
CA LYS A 318 -2.93 -31.13 -9.02
C LYS A 318 -2.57 -30.27 -7.82
N PHE A 319 -3.35 -30.30 -6.76
CA PHE A 319 -3.20 -29.46 -5.56
C PHE A 319 -2.18 -30.02 -4.55
N HIS A 320 -1.91 -29.26 -3.48
CA HIS A 320 -1.09 -29.72 -2.35
C HIS A 320 -1.81 -30.85 -1.58
N SER A 321 -1.08 -31.76 -0.92
CA SER A 321 -1.67 -32.92 -0.20
C SER A 321 -2.78 -32.52 0.78
N GLU A 322 -2.56 -31.43 1.50
CA GLU A 322 -3.43 -30.87 2.53
C GLU A 322 -4.78 -30.43 1.96
N PHE A 323 -4.83 -30.08 0.66
CA PHE A 323 -6.09 -29.81 -0.02
C PHE A 323 -6.99 -31.05 -0.07
N TYR A 324 -6.43 -32.21 -0.43
CA TYR A 324 -7.16 -33.47 -0.50
C TYR A 324 -7.64 -33.94 0.88
N THR A 325 -6.84 -33.70 1.92
CA THR A 325 -7.19 -34.05 3.29
C THR A 325 -8.24 -33.12 3.89
N GLN A 326 -8.11 -31.80 3.70
CA GLN A 326 -8.98 -30.81 4.34
C GLN A 326 -10.27 -30.53 3.56
N PHE A 327 -10.28 -30.76 2.24
CA PHE A 327 -11.43 -30.49 1.37
C PHE A 327 -11.84 -31.70 0.50
N PRO A 328 -11.97 -32.93 1.03
CA PRO A 328 -12.15 -34.14 0.22
C PRO A 328 -13.38 -34.12 -0.69
N LYS A 329 -14.46 -33.46 -0.24
CA LYS A 329 -15.73 -33.35 -0.99
C LYS A 329 -15.69 -32.36 -2.16
N VAL A 330 -14.65 -31.54 -2.28
CA VAL A 330 -14.52 -30.55 -3.35
C VAL A 330 -13.44 -30.91 -4.38
N VAL A 331 -12.63 -31.93 -4.11
CA VAL A 331 -11.49 -32.33 -4.96
C VAL A 331 -11.96 -32.64 -6.38
N GLU A 332 -12.78 -33.67 -6.54
CA GLU A 332 -13.26 -34.15 -7.84
C GLU A 332 -13.86 -33.02 -8.71
N PRO A 333 -14.86 -32.24 -8.24
CA PRO A 333 -15.44 -31.19 -9.08
C PRO A 333 -14.48 -30.04 -9.41
N VAL A 334 -13.45 -29.80 -8.59
CA VAL A 334 -12.45 -28.74 -8.82
C VAL A 334 -11.35 -29.21 -9.77
N GLU A 335 -10.91 -30.47 -9.67
CA GLU A 335 -9.90 -31.03 -10.57
C GLU A 335 -10.44 -31.24 -11.99
N GLU A 336 -11.74 -31.54 -12.12
CA GLU A 336 -12.45 -31.62 -13.41
C GLU A 336 -12.65 -30.24 -14.04
N ASP A 337 -13.01 -29.23 -13.22
CA ASP A 337 -13.21 -27.86 -13.68
C ASP A 337 -12.75 -26.85 -12.61
N LEU A 338 -11.66 -26.16 -12.91
CA LEU A 338 -11.02 -25.19 -12.01
C LEU A 338 -11.95 -24.01 -11.65
N GLU A 339 -12.96 -23.72 -12.46
CA GLU A 339 -13.95 -22.67 -12.16
C GLU A 339 -14.82 -23.01 -10.94
N ASN A 340 -14.94 -24.31 -10.61
CA ASN A 340 -15.67 -24.73 -9.43
C ASN A 340 -14.97 -24.35 -8.13
N PHE A 341 -13.67 -24.01 -8.15
CA PHE A 341 -12.91 -23.72 -6.93
C PHE A 341 -13.58 -22.64 -6.05
N ASN A 342 -13.86 -21.48 -6.62
CA ASN A 342 -14.46 -20.36 -5.89
C ASN A 342 -15.90 -20.67 -5.43
N ASN A 343 -16.64 -21.43 -6.24
CA ASN A 343 -18.04 -21.78 -5.96
C ASN A 343 -18.17 -22.85 -4.87
N LYS A 344 -17.25 -23.81 -4.82
CA LYS A 344 -17.21 -24.89 -3.83
C LYS A 344 -16.54 -24.46 -2.53
N ILE A 345 -15.54 -23.59 -2.59
CA ILE A 345 -14.85 -23.02 -1.44
C ILE A 345 -15.30 -21.57 -1.24
N LYS A 346 -16.52 -21.39 -0.74
CA LYS A 346 -17.13 -20.06 -0.57
C LYS A 346 -16.41 -19.17 0.44
N ASN A 347 -15.89 -19.76 1.51
CA ASN A 347 -15.17 -19.02 2.55
C ASN A 347 -13.79 -18.60 2.04
N VAL A 348 -13.55 -17.28 1.95
CA VAL A 348 -12.28 -16.71 1.47
C VAL A 348 -11.09 -17.15 2.32
N GLY A 349 -11.28 -17.26 3.63
CA GLY A 349 -10.23 -17.74 4.52
C GLY A 349 -9.78 -19.17 4.22
N ASN A 350 -10.69 -20.03 3.76
CA ASN A 350 -10.32 -21.36 3.27
C ASN A 350 -9.56 -21.29 1.94
N ARG A 351 -9.88 -20.35 1.03
CA ARG A 351 -9.09 -20.14 -0.20
C ARG A 351 -7.66 -19.70 0.13
N ILE A 352 -7.51 -18.80 1.10
CA ILE A 352 -6.20 -18.36 1.61
C ILE A 352 -5.44 -19.51 2.27
N LYS A 353 -6.12 -20.38 3.04
CA LYS A 353 -5.48 -21.60 3.58
C LYS A 353 -4.89 -22.46 2.46
N VAL A 354 -5.64 -22.67 1.37
CA VAL A 354 -5.14 -23.43 0.21
C VAL A 354 -3.93 -22.76 -0.42
N LEU A 355 -3.95 -21.43 -0.60
CA LEU A 355 -2.81 -20.65 -1.08
C LEU A 355 -1.56 -20.84 -0.21
N LEU A 356 -1.74 -20.93 1.11
CA LEU A 356 -0.65 -21.03 2.09
C LEU A 356 -0.16 -22.45 2.37
N PHE A 357 -0.72 -23.48 1.72
CA PHE A 357 -0.18 -24.84 1.82
C PHE A 357 1.21 -24.97 1.18
N ASP A 358 1.51 -24.17 0.15
CA ASP A 358 2.84 -24.15 -0.47
C ASP A 358 3.79 -23.20 0.28
N GLU A 359 4.82 -23.77 0.92
CA GLU A 359 5.76 -23.04 1.80
C GLU A 359 6.49 -21.87 1.15
N SER A 360 6.71 -21.93 -0.17
CA SER A 360 7.47 -20.94 -0.94
C SER A 360 6.86 -19.53 -0.96
N ASN A 361 5.62 -19.37 -0.47
CA ASN A 361 4.84 -18.13 -0.57
C ASN A 361 4.46 -17.47 0.77
N ASN A 362 5.07 -17.93 1.87
CA ASN A 362 4.41 -17.83 3.17
C ASN A 362 4.33 -16.43 3.80
N GLU A 363 5.42 -15.65 3.92
CA GLU A 363 5.37 -14.47 4.79
C GLU A 363 4.74 -13.24 4.13
N PHE A 364 5.12 -12.93 2.89
CA PHE A 364 4.59 -11.78 2.15
C PHE A 364 3.07 -11.90 1.92
N LEU A 365 2.59 -13.08 1.50
CA LEU A 365 1.15 -13.29 1.29
C LEU A 365 0.35 -13.36 2.60
N LYS A 366 0.93 -13.86 3.70
CA LYS A 366 0.26 -13.85 5.02
C LYS A 366 -0.02 -12.44 5.51
N ARG A 367 0.87 -11.48 5.24
CA ARG A 367 0.66 -10.08 5.60
C ARG A 367 -0.46 -9.44 4.79
N ILE A 368 -0.56 -9.77 3.49
CA ILE A 368 -1.62 -9.24 2.60
C ILE A 368 -2.98 -9.87 2.91
N PHE A 369 -3.00 -11.18 3.11
CA PHE A 369 -4.21 -11.97 3.25
C PHE A 369 -4.44 -12.41 4.70
N ASP A 370 -4.62 -11.42 5.57
CA ASP A 370 -4.90 -11.65 6.98
C ASP A 370 -6.40 -11.64 7.25
N ASN A 371 -6.98 -12.83 7.34
CA ASN A 371 -8.41 -13.03 7.60
C ASN A 371 -8.85 -12.48 8.95
N GLU A 372 -7.99 -12.57 9.96
CA GLU A 372 -8.32 -12.12 11.31
C GLU A 372 -8.45 -10.61 11.32
N VAL A 373 -7.43 -9.91 10.82
CA VAL A 373 -7.44 -8.46 10.67
C VAL A 373 -8.64 -7.98 9.83
N ARG A 374 -8.89 -8.64 8.68
CA ARG A 374 -10.01 -8.28 7.79
C ARG A 374 -11.36 -8.47 8.46
N ASN A 375 -11.59 -9.62 9.10
CA ASN A 375 -12.88 -9.89 9.75
C ASN A 375 -13.11 -8.97 10.95
N SER A 376 -12.07 -8.69 11.74
CA SER A 376 -12.16 -7.73 12.85
C SER A 376 -12.51 -6.32 12.35
N ILE A 377 -11.95 -5.88 11.22
CA ILE A 377 -12.33 -4.59 10.61
C ILE A 377 -13.81 -4.58 10.19
N ASP A 378 -14.26 -5.61 9.47
CA ASP A 378 -15.63 -5.73 8.96
C ASP A 378 -16.68 -5.78 10.09
N HIS A 379 -16.38 -6.52 11.17
CA HIS A 379 -17.27 -6.67 12.31
C HIS A 379 -17.09 -5.61 13.39
N ARG A 380 -16.09 -4.72 13.24
CA ARG A 380 -15.69 -3.71 14.23
C ARG A 380 -15.21 -4.30 15.56
N ASP A 381 -14.63 -5.49 15.49
CA ASP A 381 -14.05 -6.22 16.62
C ASP A 381 -12.57 -5.83 16.82
N TYR A 382 -12.30 -4.54 17.04
CA TYR A 382 -10.97 -4.03 17.35
C TYR A 382 -11.03 -2.82 18.29
N SER A 383 -9.90 -2.53 18.92
CA SER A 383 -9.63 -1.25 19.58
C SER A 383 -8.34 -0.64 19.04
N TYR A 384 -8.21 0.68 19.15
CA TYR A 384 -7.06 1.43 18.70
C TYR A 384 -6.66 2.47 19.74
N ASP A 385 -5.41 2.41 20.19
CA ASP A 385 -4.77 3.47 20.99
C ASP A 385 -4.02 4.39 20.05
N ALA A 386 -4.50 5.63 19.88
CA ALA A 386 -3.91 6.57 18.93
C ALA A 386 -2.54 7.11 19.36
N ASN A 387 -2.27 7.15 20.66
CA ASN A 387 -1.04 7.73 21.19
C ASN A 387 0.10 6.70 21.14
N GLU A 388 -0.19 5.45 21.50
CA GLU A 388 0.72 4.32 21.34
C GLU A 388 0.73 3.75 19.93
N GLN A 389 -0.20 4.20 19.07
CA GLN A 389 -0.43 3.71 17.72
C GLN A 389 -0.54 2.19 17.65
N LYS A 390 -1.27 1.61 18.60
CA LYS A 390 -1.41 0.17 18.79
C LYS A 390 -2.84 -0.25 18.47
N ILE A 391 -2.98 -1.24 17.60
CA ILE A 391 -4.25 -1.79 17.15
C ILE A 391 -4.38 -3.19 17.75
N SER A 392 -5.50 -3.44 18.42
CA SER A 392 -5.81 -4.75 19.01
C SER A 392 -7.03 -5.33 18.33
N PHE A 393 -6.84 -6.38 17.54
CA PHE A 393 -7.90 -7.13 16.86
C PHE A 393 -8.38 -8.25 17.79
N GLN A 394 -9.66 -8.19 18.16
CA GLN A 394 -10.26 -9.18 19.04
C GLN A 394 -10.71 -10.38 18.22
N ASN A 395 -10.28 -11.56 18.67
CA ASN A 395 -10.78 -12.84 18.19
C ASN A 395 -11.29 -13.64 19.40
N LYS A 396 -12.15 -14.63 19.15
CA LYS A 396 -12.92 -15.33 20.19
C LYS A 396 -12.07 -15.89 21.35
N THR A 397 -10.80 -16.19 21.11
CA THR A 397 -9.88 -16.79 22.09
C THR A 397 -8.57 -16.02 22.27
N ASP A 398 -8.14 -15.25 21.28
CA ASP A 398 -6.84 -14.57 21.27
C ASP A 398 -6.98 -13.11 20.81
N THR A 399 -6.04 -12.26 21.20
CA THR A 399 -5.94 -10.88 20.69
C THR A 399 -4.70 -10.77 19.83
N LYS A 400 -4.89 -10.35 18.58
CA LYS A 400 -3.79 -10.03 17.68
C LYS A 400 -3.50 -8.55 17.75
N GLU A 401 -2.23 -8.19 17.95
CA GLU A 401 -1.81 -6.81 18.06
C GLU A 401 -0.90 -6.43 16.89
N LEU A 402 -1.12 -5.23 16.34
CA LEU A 402 -0.24 -4.60 15.35
C LEU A 402 -0.03 -3.14 15.72
N TYR A 403 1.18 -2.63 15.50
CA TYR A 403 1.40 -1.19 15.48
C TYR A 403 0.93 -0.60 14.14
N LEU A 404 0.56 0.68 14.14
CA LEU A 404 0.10 1.37 12.94
C LEU A 404 1.11 1.31 11.79
N ILE A 405 2.42 1.30 12.09
CA ILE A 405 3.45 1.17 11.07
C ILE A 405 3.44 -0.21 10.40
N GLU A 406 3.16 -1.28 11.15
CA GLU A 406 3.04 -2.64 10.62
C GLU A 406 1.81 -2.74 9.73
N PHE A 407 0.69 -2.15 10.16
CA PHE A 407 -0.52 -2.06 9.35
C PHE A 407 -0.29 -1.27 8.05
N GLY A 408 0.47 -0.18 8.12
CA GLY A 408 0.93 0.57 6.94
C GLY A 408 1.78 -0.28 6.00
N CYS A 409 2.62 -1.19 6.52
CA CYS A 409 3.42 -2.11 5.70
C CYS A 409 2.50 -3.07 4.94
N THR A 410 1.50 -3.62 5.62
CA THR A 410 0.49 -4.50 5.02
C THR A 410 -0.24 -3.83 3.85
N LEU A 411 -0.63 -2.55 4.01
CA LEU A 411 -1.23 -1.77 2.92
C LEU A 411 -0.30 -1.64 1.72
N PHE A 412 0.96 -1.27 1.96
CA PHE A 412 1.96 -1.14 0.91
C PHE A 412 2.22 -2.49 0.20
N TYR A 413 2.20 -3.60 0.93
CA TYR A 413 2.39 -4.93 0.36
C TYR A 413 1.23 -5.32 -0.56
N GLY A 414 -0.01 -4.95 -0.21
CA GLY A 414 -1.16 -5.10 -1.09
C GLY A 414 -0.98 -4.35 -2.42
N PHE A 415 -0.50 -3.10 -2.37
CA PHE A 415 -0.18 -2.33 -3.57
C PHE A 415 0.93 -2.97 -4.42
N ILE A 416 2.03 -3.40 -3.80
CA ILE A 416 3.15 -4.06 -4.49
C ILE A 416 2.68 -5.35 -5.16
N TYR A 417 1.91 -6.17 -4.44
CA TYR A 417 1.38 -7.41 -4.96
C TYR A 417 0.42 -7.20 -6.13
N ALA A 418 -0.43 -6.17 -6.07
CA ALA A 418 -1.30 -5.80 -7.18
C ALA A 418 -0.49 -5.48 -8.45
N ASN A 419 0.60 -4.71 -8.33
CA ASN A 419 1.50 -4.41 -9.46
C ASN A 419 2.23 -5.65 -9.98
N ILE A 420 2.63 -6.58 -9.11
CA ILE A 420 3.24 -7.84 -9.53
C ILE A 420 2.22 -8.72 -10.28
N LEU A 421 0.98 -8.78 -9.79
CA LEU A 421 -0.12 -9.46 -10.47
C LEU A 421 -0.44 -8.81 -11.82
N TRP A 422 -0.32 -7.48 -11.92
CA TRP A 422 -0.45 -6.77 -13.20
C TRP A 422 0.58 -7.32 -14.19
N ASP A 423 1.86 -7.36 -13.80
CA ASP A 423 2.94 -7.84 -14.65
C ASP A 423 2.78 -9.30 -15.04
N ALA A 424 2.34 -10.13 -14.10
CA ALA A 424 1.99 -11.53 -14.34
C ALA A 424 0.88 -11.67 -15.40
N LEU A 425 -0.22 -10.90 -15.29
CA LEU A 425 -1.31 -10.93 -16.25
C LEU A 425 -0.88 -10.40 -17.62
N MET A 426 -0.11 -9.31 -17.67
CA MET A 426 0.43 -8.77 -18.93
C MET A 426 1.34 -9.79 -19.61
N TYR A 427 2.17 -10.51 -18.85
CA TYR A 427 3.03 -11.57 -19.36
C TYR A 427 2.22 -12.72 -19.95
N ILE A 428 1.21 -13.21 -19.22
CA ILE A 428 0.31 -14.28 -19.66
C ILE A 428 -0.43 -13.87 -20.96
N ALA A 429 -0.90 -12.63 -21.05
CA ALA A 429 -1.69 -12.14 -22.19
C ALA A 429 -0.86 -11.70 -23.42
N ASN A 430 0.41 -11.29 -23.26
CA ASN A 430 1.27 -10.84 -24.36
C ASN A 430 1.75 -11.97 -25.28
N GLU A 431 1.81 -13.20 -24.78
CA GLU A 431 2.37 -14.37 -25.47
C GLU A 431 1.55 -14.85 -26.67
N SER A 432 0.30 -14.42 -26.79
CA SER A 432 -0.59 -14.90 -27.83
C SER A 432 -0.55 -14.02 -29.08
N ASP A 433 0.51 -14.10 -29.89
CA ASP A 433 0.46 -13.71 -31.31
C ASP A 433 -0.56 -14.58 -32.13
N LEU A 434 -1.56 -15.18 -31.46
CA LEU A 434 -2.57 -16.14 -31.94
C LEU A 434 -4.02 -15.75 -31.59
N ILE A 435 -4.30 -14.52 -31.15
CA ILE A 435 -5.69 -14.09 -30.92
C ILE A 435 -6.23 -13.33 -32.14
N GLU A 436 -6.90 -14.08 -33.02
CA GLU A 436 -8.06 -13.55 -33.73
C GLU A 436 -9.24 -13.50 -32.79
N PHE A 437 -9.74 -12.30 -32.49
CA PHE A 437 -11.14 -12.12 -32.17
C PHE A 437 -11.80 -11.48 -33.39
N LYS A 438 -12.83 -12.14 -33.91
CA LYS A 438 -13.80 -11.56 -34.82
C LYS A 438 -14.73 -10.64 -34.06
#